data_AF-A0AAN8IAK9-F1
#
_entry.id   AF-A0AAN8IAK9-F1
#
_cell.length_a   1.000
_cell.length_b   1.000
_cell.length_c   1.000
_cell.angle_alpha   90.00
_cell.angle_beta   90.00
_cell.angle_gamma   90.00
#
_symmetry.space_group_name_H-M   'P 1'
#
loop_
_entity.id
_entity.type
_entity.pdbx_description
1 polymer ?
#
loop_
_entity_poly.entity_id
_entity_poly.type
_entity_poly.pdbx_seq_one_letter_code
_entity_poly.pdbx_strand_id
1 'polypeptide(L)'
;MGDVVTIRTRKVLSNRLLYRKQMVVEVLHPGRATVPKTDIREKIAKLYKTTPDVVIPFGFQSAIGGGKTKGFALVYDTLDYAKKFEPKYRLIRMGLAQKVDKGGRKQRKERRNRQKKFRFFNVVMSSNVGLQLDEISKYLDRMKEQKRTTEKCIADIEKDRAGLEERIEEMRRRKDELDERLRVEQERLLRQERTIRQGEATYAKLMDSSQSLVDFMKKEYQDTRRQ
;
A
#
# COMPACT_ATOMS: atom_id res chain seq x y z
N MET A 1 -39.51 65.99 -6.18
CA MET A 1 -38.37 66.42 -7.04
C MET A 1 -37.13 65.71 -6.53
N GLY A 2 -36.44 64.91 -7.36
CA GLY A 2 -35.29 64.14 -6.91
C GLY A 2 -34.10 65.04 -6.59
N ASP A 3 -33.66 65.06 -5.33
CA ASP A 3 -32.55 65.90 -4.89
C ASP A 3 -31.27 65.64 -5.72
N VAL A 4 -30.76 66.71 -6.32
CA VAL A 4 -29.61 66.68 -7.24
C VAL A 4 -28.31 66.49 -6.45
N VAL A 5 -27.90 65.24 -6.27
CA VAL A 5 -26.57 64.93 -5.72
C VAL A 5 -25.52 65.09 -6.83
N THR A 6 -24.61 66.05 -6.65
CA THR A 6 -23.53 66.39 -7.58
C THR A 6 -22.20 65.86 -7.06
N ILE A 7 -21.43 65.16 -7.90
CA ILE A 7 -20.11 64.65 -7.54
C ILE A 7 -19.04 65.47 -8.24
N ARG A 8 -18.06 65.96 -7.48
CA ARG A 8 -16.86 66.65 -7.98
C ARG A 8 -15.62 65.82 -7.66
N THR A 9 -14.85 65.49 -8.68
CA THR A 9 -13.57 64.78 -8.52
C THR A 9 -12.43 65.77 -8.50
N ARG A 10 -11.52 65.63 -7.54
CA ARG A 10 -10.32 66.48 -7.38
C ARG A 10 -9.07 65.62 -7.26
N LYS A 11 -7.92 66.20 -7.58
CA LYS A 11 -6.60 65.55 -7.46
C LYS A 11 -6.59 64.15 -8.08
N VAL A 12 -7.06 64.05 -9.33
CA VAL A 12 -7.11 62.77 -10.05
C VAL A 12 -5.70 62.39 -10.45
N LEU A 13 -5.23 61.26 -9.96
CA LEU A 13 -3.92 60.69 -10.25
C LEU A 13 -4.10 59.35 -10.95
N SER A 14 -3.53 59.22 -12.14
CA SER A 14 -3.48 57.93 -12.85
C SER A 14 -2.27 57.13 -12.38
N ASN A 15 -2.49 56.07 -11.61
CA ASN A 15 -1.43 55.17 -11.15
C ASN A 15 -1.39 53.90 -12.03
N ARG A 16 -0.40 53.83 -12.92
CA ARG A 16 -0.22 52.68 -13.83
C ARG A 16 0.35 51.45 -13.13
N LEU A 17 1.14 51.62 -12.07
CA LEU A 17 1.72 50.50 -11.29
C LEU A 17 0.65 49.61 -10.66
N LEU A 18 -0.47 50.22 -10.25
CA LEU A 18 -1.59 49.54 -9.60
C LEU A 18 -2.83 49.45 -10.50
N TYR A 19 -2.70 49.76 -11.79
CA TYR A 19 -3.79 49.71 -12.78
C TYR A 19 -5.07 50.41 -12.31
N ARG A 20 -4.91 51.61 -11.74
CA ARG A 20 -6.05 52.37 -11.18
C ARG A 20 -5.87 53.88 -11.25
N LYS A 21 -7.00 54.58 -11.36
CA LYS A 21 -7.11 56.02 -11.10
C LYS A 21 -7.49 56.24 -9.63
N GLN A 22 -6.80 57.16 -8.97
CA GLN A 22 -7.04 57.52 -7.57
C GLN A 22 -7.49 58.97 -7.54
N MET A 23 -8.52 59.27 -6.77
CA MET A 23 -9.08 60.62 -6.72
C MET A 23 -9.71 60.94 -5.38
N VAL A 24 -9.75 62.23 -5.07
CA VAL A 24 -10.55 62.78 -3.97
C VAL A 24 -11.93 63.10 -4.52
N VAL A 25 -12.97 62.63 -3.85
CA VAL A 25 -14.36 62.83 -4.24
C VAL A 25 -15.02 63.79 -3.26
N GLU A 26 -15.58 64.88 -3.77
CA GLU A 26 -16.51 65.72 -3.03
C GLU A 26 -17.93 65.47 -3.53
N VAL A 27 -18.82 65.13 -2.62
CA VAL A 27 -20.25 64.92 -2.89
C VAL A 27 -21.01 66.10 -2.31
N LEU A 28 -21.73 66.82 -3.17
CA LEU A 28 -22.64 67.88 -2.79
C LEU A 28 -24.06 67.32 -2.78
N HIS A 29 -24.74 67.44 -1.64
CA HIS A 29 -26.08 66.91 -1.40
C HIS A 29 -26.88 67.91 -0.54
N PRO A 30 -27.20 69.11 -1.06
CA PRO A 30 -27.96 70.11 -0.32
C PRO A 30 -29.35 69.57 0.02
N GLY A 31 -29.84 69.85 1.23
CA GLY A 31 -31.18 69.41 1.68
C GLY A 31 -31.33 67.91 1.96
N ARG A 32 -30.33 67.08 1.59
CA ARG A 32 -30.33 65.62 1.79
C ARG A 32 -29.28 65.20 2.82
N ALA A 33 -29.61 64.15 3.57
CA ALA A 33 -28.67 63.45 4.44
C ALA A 33 -27.48 62.84 3.67
N THR A 34 -26.53 62.25 4.40
CA THR A 34 -25.34 61.63 3.81
C THR A 34 -25.73 60.56 2.78
N VAL A 35 -25.18 60.71 1.57
CA VAL A 35 -25.47 59.81 0.44
C VAL A 35 -24.82 58.44 0.66
N PRO A 36 -25.54 57.32 0.42
CA PRO A 36 -24.96 55.99 0.56
C PRO A 36 -23.86 55.74 -0.48
N LYS A 37 -22.91 54.86 -0.14
CA LYS A 37 -21.75 54.56 -0.99
C LYS A 37 -22.11 53.84 -2.28
N THR A 38 -23.26 53.17 -2.33
CA THR A 38 -23.82 52.52 -3.52
C THR A 38 -24.15 53.55 -4.59
N ASP A 39 -24.90 54.60 -4.25
CA ASP A 39 -25.28 55.66 -5.18
C ASP A 39 -24.04 56.44 -5.67
N ILE A 40 -23.09 56.70 -4.77
CA ILE A 40 -21.82 57.36 -5.12
C ILE A 40 -21.03 56.50 -6.11
N ARG A 41 -20.99 55.18 -5.89
CA ARG A 41 -20.31 54.22 -6.78
C ARG A 41 -20.90 54.27 -8.18
N GLU A 42 -22.22 54.18 -8.30
CA GLU A 42 -22.92 54.23 -9.60
C GLU A 42 -22.71 55.55 -10.32
N LYS A 43 -22.74 56.68 -9.61
CA LYS A 43 -22.52 57.99 -10.22
C LYS A 43 -21.09 58.17 -10.71
N ILE A 44 -20.10 57.71 -9.95
CA ILE A 44 -18.69 57.75 -10.39
C ILE A 44 -18.50 56.82 -11.60
N ALA A 45 -19.12 55.64 -11.59
CA ALA A 45 -19.07 54.70 -12.70
C ALA A 45 -19.64 55.31 -13.99
N LYS A 46 -20.78 56.01 -13.89
CA LYS A 46 -21.37 56.77 -15.01
C LYS A 46 -20.45 57.88 -15.50
N LEU A 47 -19.82 58.65 -14.60
CA LEU A 47 -18.90 59.74 -14.96
C LEU A 47 -17.67 59.25 -15.73
N TYR A 48 -17.09 58.13 -15.32
CA TYR A 48 -15.88 57.57 -15.94
C TYR A 48 -16.17 56.50 -17.00
N LYS A 49 -17.44 56.25 -17.32
CA LYS A 49 -17.88 55.22 -18.29
C LYS A 49 -17.32 53.83 -17.95
N THR A 50 -17.34 53.48 -16.66
CA THR A 50 -16.92 52.16 -16.16
C THR A 50 -18.08 51.42 -15.52
N THR A 51 -17.91 50.13 -15.25
CA THR A 51 -18.86 49.38 -14.43
C THR A 51 -18.71 49.75 -12.95
N PRO A 52 -19.78 49.69 -12.15
CA PRO A 52 -19.73 50.04 -10.73
C PRO A 52 -18.84 49.10 -9.91
N ASP A 53 -18.68 47.84 -10.32
CA ASP A 53 -17.91 46.83 -9.58
C ASP A 53 -16.42 47.17 -9.47
N VAL A 54 -15.92 47.96 -10.40
CA VAL A 54 -14.51 48.35 -10.51
C VAL A 54 -14.21 49.65 -9.72
N VAL A 55 -15.27 50.34 -9.27
CA VAL A 55 -15.18 51.59 -8.51
C VAL A 55 -15.29 51.32 -7.01
N ILE A 56 -14.26 51.71 -6.25
CA ILE A 56 -14.16 51.47 -4.81
C ILE A 56 -14.15 52.79 -4.04
N PRO A 57 -15.31 53.25 -3.55
CA PRO A 57 -15.42 54.43 -2.70
C PRO A 57 -15.09 54.11 -1.23
N PHE A 58 -14.20 54.89 -0.60
CA PHE A 58 -13.82 54.73 0.80
C PHE A 58 -13.50 56.05 1.51
N GLY A 59 -13.45 56.03 2.85
CA GLY A 59 -13.01 57.18 3.65
C GLY A 59 -13.89 58.43 3.54
N PHE A 60 -15.20 58.28 3.40
CA PHE A 60 -16.13 59.41 3.34
C PHE A 60 -16.36 60.02 4.73
N GLN A 61 -16.24 61.33 4.82
CA GLN A 61 -16.50 62.15 6.00
C GLN A 61 -17.38 63.34 5.60
N SER A 62 -18.51 63.48 6.29
CA SER A 62 -19.43 64.61 6.11
C SER A 62 -18.85 65.87 6.76
N ALA A 63 -19.01 67.02 6.12
CA ALA A 63 -18.64 68.30 6.68
C ALA A 63 -19.58 68.68 7.84
N ILE A 64 -19.08 69.46 8.79
CA ILE A 64 -19.89 70.06 9.85
C ILE A 64 -20.94 70.96 9.19
N GLY A 65 -22.20 70.84 9.62
CA GLY A 65 -23.34 71.53 9.02
C GLY A 65 -23.97 70.80 7.81
N GLY A 66 -23.44 69.65 7.39
CA GLY A 66 -24.04 68.82 6.34
C GLY A 66 -23.89 69.37 4.92
N GLY A 67 -24.67 68.85 3.97
CA GLY A 67 -24.70 69.30 2.57
C GLY A 67 -23.47 68.96 1.71
N LYS A 68 -22.34 68.65 2.33
CA LYS A 68 -21.08 68.29 1.66
C LYS A 68 -20.39 67.12 2.35
N THR A 69 -19.94 66.14 1.57
CA THR A 69 -19.13 65.01 2.06
C THR A 69 -17.85 64.90 1.23
N LYS A 70 -16.71 64.70 1.90
CA LYS A 70 -15.41 64.45 1.24
C LYS A 70 -15.03 63.00 1.42
N GLY A 71 -14.43 62.38 0.42
CA GLY A 71 -13.94 61.01 0.50
C GLY A 71 -12.95 60.69 -0.60
N PHE A 72 -12.66 59.41 -0.76
CA PHE A 72 -11.74 58.92 -1.79
C PHE A 72 -12.45 57.88 -2.66
N ALA A 73 -12.03 57.79 -3.92
CA ALA A 73 -12.44 56.72 -4.81
C ALA A 73 -11.25 56.18 -5.59
N LEU A 74 -11.25 54.87 -5.80
CA LEU A 74 -10.33 54.17 -6.68
C LEU A 74 -11.15 53.61 -7.82
N VAL A 75 -10.70 53.84 -9.05
CA VAL A 75 -11.28 53.26 -10.25
C VAL A 75 -10.22 52.39 -10.88
N TYR A 76 -10.37 51.07 -10.78
CA TYR A 76 -9.46 50.12 -11.42
C TYR A 76 -9.74 50.03 -12.93
N ASP A 77 -8.81 49.46 -13.69
CA ASP A 77 -9.05 49.18 -15.11
C ASP A 77 -9.88 47.88 -15.28
N THR A 78 -9.64 46.86 -14.43
CA THR A 78 -10.40 45.59 -14.41
C THR A 78 -10.74 45.13 -12.99
N LEU A 79 -11.73 44.24 -12.86
CA LEU A 79 -12.14 43.66 -11.58
C LEU A 79 -11.05 42.77 -10.96
N ASP A 80 -10.23 42.12 -11.79
CA ASP A 80 -9.17 41.23 -11.31
C ASP A 80 -8.06 42.01 -10.61
N TYR A 81 -7.70 43.18 -11.13
CA TYR A 81 -6.76 44.07 -10.46
C TYR A 81 -7.33 44.59 -9.15
N ALA A 82 -8.64 44.91 -9.10
CA ALA A 82 -9.29 45.30 -7.86
C ALA A 82 -9.18 44.20 -6.80
N LYS A 83 -9.49 42.94 -7.14
CA LYS A 83 -9.38 41.80 -6.21
C LYS A 83 -7.94 41.52 -5.77
N LYS A 84 -6.95 41.77 -6.63
CA LYS A 84 -5.53 41.55 -6.34
C LYS A 84 -4.95 42.59 -5.37
N PHE A 85 -5.23 43.87 -5.60
CA PHE A 85 -4.58 44.97 -4.88
C PHE A 85 -5.35 45.46 -3.67
N GLU A 86 -6.66 45.23 -3.59
CA GLU A 86 -7.46 45.73 -2.48
C GLU A 86 -7.32 44.90 -1.21
N PRO A 87 -7.32 45.55 -0.04
CA PRO A 87 -7.46 44.85 1.22
C PRO A 87 -8.78 44.06 1.27
N LYS A 88 -8.68 42.80 1.68
CA LYS A 88 -9.82 41.86 1.74
C LYS A 88 -11.05 42.40 2.46
N TYR A 89 -10.88 43.21 3.51
CA TYR A 89 -12.00 43.78 4.26
C TYR A 89 -12.85 44.76 3.42
N ARG A 90 -12.27 45.45 2.43
CA ARG A 90 -13.00 46.33 1.53
C ARG A 90 -13.80 45.52 0.52
N LEU A 91 -13.19 44.49 -0.06
CA LEU A 91 -13.87 43.55 -0.98
C LEU A 91 -15.09 42.89 -0.33
N ILE A 92 -14.97 42.45 0.93
CA ILE A 92 -16.08 41.84 1.68
C ILE A 92 -17.22 42.84 1.87
N ARG A 93 -16.92 44.11 2.23
CA ARG A 93 -17.94 45.16 2.39
C ARG A 93 -18.66 45.51 1.09
N MET A 94 -18.04 45.24 -0.05
CA MET A 94 -18.62 45.49 -1.37
C MET A 94 -19.34 44.28 -1.94
N GLY A 95 -19.30 43.13 -1.28
CA GLY A 95 -19.88 41.88 -1.77
C GLY A 95 -19.03 41.13 -2.81
N LEU A 96 -17.78 41.55 -3.05
CA LEU A 96 -16.89 40.95 -4.06
C LEU A 96 -16.09 39.75 -3.54
N ALA A 97 -16.08 39.51 -2.22
CA ALA A 97 -15.39 38.40 -1.58
C ALA A 97 -16.15 37.94 -0.33
N GLN A 98 -16.11 36.63 -0.06
CA GLN A 98 -16.70 36.07 1.16
C GLN A 98 -15.79 36.31 2.37
N LYS A 99 -16.41 36.54 3.53
CA LYS A 99 -15.69 36.62 4.81
C LYS A 99 -15.12 35.25 5.14
N VAL A 100 -13.80 35.19 5.32
CA VAL A 100 -13.15 33.96 5.80
C VAL A 100 -13.38 33.84 7.30
N ASP A 101 -14.10 32.80 7.72
CA ASP A 101 -14.28 32.50 9.13
C ASP A 101 -12.97 31.97 9.72
N LYS A 102 -12.47 32.77 10.66
CA LYS A 102 -11.15 32.59 11.25
C LYS A 102 -11.37 32.54 12.76
N GLY A 103 -10.97 31.44 13.38
CA GLY A 103 -11.00 31.30 14.85
C GLY A 103 -10.31 32.47 15.53
N GLY A 104 -10.76 32.80 16.75
CA GLY A 104 -10.31 33.97 17.49
C GLY A 104 -8.80 34.03 17.70
N ARG A 105 -8.25 35.23 17.92
CA ARG A 105 -6.80 35.43 18.13
C ARG A 105 -6.25 34.55 19.26
N LYS A 106 -7.03 34.34 20.33
CA LYS A 106 -6.69 33.47 21.46
C LYS A 106 -6.54 32.00 21.04
N GLN A 107 -7.56 31.43 20.40
CA GLN A 107 -7.54 30.04 19.90
C GLN A 107 -6.34 29.77 18.97
N ARG A 108 -5.99 30.72 18.10
CA ARG A 108 -4.82 30.61 17.22
C ARG A 108 -3.50 30.62 17.98
N LYS A 109 -3.36 31.50 18.98
CA LYS A 109 -2.16 31.55 19.83
C LYS A 109 -2.01 30.28 20.65
N GLU A 110 -3.09 29.77 21.22
CA GLU A 110 -3.10 28.51 21.95
C GLU A 110 -2.72 27.33 21.06
N ARG A 111 -3.31 27.22 19.86
CA ARG A 111 -2.96 26.17 18.88
C ARG A 111 -1.48 26.22 18.52
N ARG A 112 -0.94 27.41 18.26
CA ARG A 112 0.49 27.62 17.97
C ARG A 112 1.36 27.21 19.16
N ASN A 113 0.97 27.54 20.38
CA ASN A 113 1.73 27.17 21.58
C ASN A 113 1.70 25.66 21.84
N ARG A 114 0.57 24.98 21.62
CA ARG A 114 0.47 23.51 21.67
C ARG A 114 1.38 22.85 20.64
N GLN A 115 1.35 23.34 19.39
CA GLN A 115 2.23 22.84 18.33
C GLN A 115 3.72 23.04 18.63
N LYS A 116 4.09 24.18 19.22
CA LYS A 116 5.49 24.43 19.64
C LYS A 116 5.96 23.44 20.71
N LYS A 117 5.13 23.12 21.71
CA LYS A 117 5.45 22.10 22.73
C LYS A 117 5.65 20.73 22.10
N PHE A 118 4.76 20.34 21.19
CA PHE A 118 4.85 19.07 20.47
C PHE A 118 6.05 18.99 19.54
N ARG A 119 6.49 20.10 18.93
CA ARG A 119 7.67 20.11 18.05
C ARG A 119 8.97 19.86 18.81
N PHE A 120 9.11 20.39 20.01
CA PHE A 120 10.28 20.12 20.86
C PHE A 120 10.27 18.67 21.36
N PHE A 121 9.10 18.16 21.77
CA PHE A 121 8.93 16.79 22.23
C PHE A 121 9.16 15.76 21.10
N ASN A 122 8.62 15.98 19.90
CA ASN A 122 8.84 15.09 18.75
C ASN A 122 10.28 15.13 18.24
N VAL A 123 11.00 16.26 18.28
CA VAL A 123 12.42 16.24 17.86
C VAL A 123 13.25 15.32 18.78
N VAL A 124 13.01 15.35 20.09
CA VAL A 124 13.73 14.54 21.09
C VAL A 124 13.24 13.09 21.14
N MET A 125 11.94 12.86 20.99
CA MET A 125 11.35 11.51 20.97
C MET A 125 11.50 10.83 19.62
N SER A 126 11.40 11.53 18.49
CA SER A 126 11.61 10.92 17.16
C SER A 126 13.07 10.53 16.93
N SER A 127 14.04 11.20 17.55
CA SER A 127 15.43 10.75 17.51
C SER A 127 15.67 9.49 18.34
N ASN A 128 15.12 9.39 19.56
CA ASN A 128 15.34 8.20 20.40
C ASN A 128 14.42 7.01 20.05
N VAL A 129 13.13 7.26 19.82
CA VAL A 129 12.14 6.22 19.48
C VAL A 129 12.33 5.76 18.03
N GLY A 130 12.76 6.64 17.12
CA GLY A 130 13.11 6.28 15.74
C GLY A 130 14.29 5.31 15.67
N LEU A 131 15.36 5.57 16.46
CA LEU A 131 16.50 4.66 16.56
C LEU A 131 16.10 3.30 17.17
N GLN A 132 15.30 3.30 18.23
CA GLN A 132 14.81 2.06 18.85
C GLN A 132 13.88 1.25 17.93
N LEU A 133 13.00 1.90 17.17
CA LEU A 133 12.12 1.23 16.21
C LEU A 133 12.91 0.65 15.02
N ASP A 134 13.94 1.37 14.55
CA ASP A 134 14.85 0.87 13.51
C ASP A 134 15.65 -0.35 13.98
N GLU A 135 16.12 -0.35 15.23
CA GLU A 135 16.82 -1.48 15.83
C GLU A 135 15.90 -2.70 15.97
N ILE A 136 14.67 -2.50 16.43
CA ILE A 136 13.66 -3.56 16.53
C ILE A 136 13.28 -4.10 15.15
N SER A 137 13.11 -3.24 14.15
CA SER A 137 12.82 -3.67 12.77
C SER A 137 13.96 -4.51 12.19
N LYS A 138 15.20 -4.04 12.33
CA LYS A 138 16.40 -4.77 11.88
C LYS A 138 16.57 -6.11 12.61
N TYR A 139 16.14 -6.20 13.86
CA TYR A 139 16.11 -7.48 14.59
C TYR A 139 15.02 -8.42 14.06
N LEU A 140 13.80 -7.93 13.85
CA LEU A 140 12.69 -8.70 13.29
C LEU A 140 13.00 -9.22 11.88
N ASP A 141 13.65 -8.41 11.04
CA ASP A 141 14.02 -8.83 9.68
C ASP A 141 15.08 -9.93 9.70
N ARG A 142 16.10 -9.82 10.57
CA ARG A 142 17.08 -10.91 10.78
C ARG A 142 16.42 -12.20 11.27
N MET A 143 15.46 -12.11 12.20
CA MET A 143 14.71 -13.28 12.69
C MET A 143 13.87 -13.93 11.59
N LYS A 144 13.24 -13.14 10.71
CA LYS A 144 12.49 -13.65 9.54
C LYS A 144 13.41 -14.30 8.52
N GLU A 145 14.59 -13.72 8.27
CA GLU A 145 15.60 -14.29 7.38
C GLU A 145 16.07 -15.66 7.89
N GLN A 146 16.38 -15.76 9.18
CA GLN A 146 16.74 -17.02 9.83
C GLN A 146 15.63 -18.06 9.68
N LYS A 147 14.37 -17.69 9.95
CA LYS A 147 13.21 -18.57 9.76
C LYS A 147 13.11 -19.10 8.32
N ARG A 148 13.26 -18.22 7.32
CA ARG A 148 13.26 -18.62 5.90
C ARG A 148 14.38 -19.60 5.57
N THR A 149 15.58 -19.39 6.11
CA THR A 149 16.70 -20.33 5.88
C THR A 149 16.44 -21.69 6.49
N THR A 150 15.90 -21.74 7.72
CA THR A 150 15.54 -23.00 8.37
C THR A 150 14.39 -23.71 7.66
N GLU A 151 13.38 -22.98 7.18
CA GLU A 151 12.27 -23.54 6.40
C GLU A 151 12.76 -24.17 5.09
N LYS A 152 13.73 -23.53 4.42
CA LYS A 152 14.39 -24.11 3.24
C LYS A 152 15.16 -25.39 3.57
N CYS A 153 15.98 -25.37 4.62
CA CYS A 153 16.71 -26.58 5.04
C CYS A 153 15.75 -27.73 5.39
N ILE A 154 14.63 -27.45 6.05
CA ILE A 154 13.61 -28.47 6.36
C ILE A 154 13.02 -29.04 5.07
N ALA A 155 12.64 -28.17 4.11
CA ALA A 155 12.08 -28.61 2.84
C ALA A 155 13.06 -29.47 2.03
N ASP A 156 14.35 -29.12 2.03
CA ASP A 156 15.39 -29.91 1.38
C ASP A 156 15.54 -31.29 2.04
N ILE A 157 15.53 -31.35 3.37
CA ILE A 157 15.57 -32.62 4.14
C ILE A 157 14.32 -33.47 3.87
N GLU A 158 13.13 -32.86 3.80
CA GLU A 158 11.88 -33.57 3.49
C GLU A 158 11.91 -34.18 2.09
N LYS A 159 12.48 -33.45 1.12
CA LYS A 159 12.66 -33.95 -0.25
C LYS A 159 13.64 -35.12 -0.31
N ASP A 160 14.78 -35.01 0.37
CA ASP A 160 15.76 -36.10 0.45
C ASP A 160 15.19 -37.34 1.13
N ARG A 161 14.41 -37.15 2.21
CA ARG A 161 13.68 -38.22 2.90
C ARG A 161 12.71 -38.93 1.96
N ALA A 162 11.89 -38.18 1.22
CA ALA A 162 10.95 -38.76 0.26
C ALA A 162 11.67 -39.58 -0.82
N GLY A 163 12.79 -39.08 -1.35
CA GLY A 163 13.61 -39.82 -2.30
C GLY A 163 14.22 -41.10 -1.74
N LEU A 164 14.60 -41.12 -0.46
CA LEU A 164 15.05 -42.34 0.22
C LEU A 164 13.90 -43.34 0.43
N GLU A 165 12.71 -42.87 0.78
CA GLU A 165 11.51 -43.72 0.94
C GLU A 165 11.15 -44.42 -0.38
N GLU A 166 11.15 -43.70 -1.51
CA GLU A 166 10.94 -44.31 -2.84
C GLU A 166 11.97 -45.40 -3.15
N ARG A 167 13.24 -45.17 -2.80
CA ARG A 167 14.33 -46.14 -3.02
C ARG A 167 14.19 -47.38 -2.15
N ILE A 168 13.69 -47.23 -0.92
CA ILE A 168 13.35 -48.36 -0.04
C ILE A 168 12.21 -49.17 -0.65
N GLU A 169 11.18 -48.53 -1.19
CA GLU A 169 10.08 -49.24 -1.85
C GLU A 169 10.55 -50.03 -3.09
N GLU A 170 11.42 -49.44 -3.90
CA GLU A 170 12.02 -50.13 -5.06
C GLU A 170 12.81 -51.38 -4.61
N MET A 171 13.63 -51.24 -3.57
CA MET A 171 14.41 -52.36 -3.02
C MET A 171 13.51 -53.44 -2.41
N ARG A 172 12.39 -53.08 -1.79
CA ARG A 172 11.39 -54.04 -1.28
C ARG A 172 10.74 -54.83 -2.41
N ARG A 173 10.28 -54.16 -3.48
CA ARG A 173 9.73 -54.85 -4.66
C ARG A 173 10.74 -55.84 -5.25
N ARG A 174 12.00 -55.41 -5.37
CA ARG A 174 13.08 -56.27 -5.89
C ARG A 174 13.37 -57.47 -4.98
N LYS A 175 13.25 -57.29 -3.66
CA LYS A 175 13.33 -58.39 -2.70
C LYS A 175 12.19 -59.39 -2.92
N ASP A 176 10.96 -58.93 -3.03
CA ASP A 176 9.79 -59.79 -3.24
C ASP A 176 9.91 -60.60 -4.55
N GLU A 177 10.43 -59.98 -5.63
CA GLU A 177 10.73 -60.69 -6.88
C GLU A 177 11.80 -61.78 -6.72
N LEU A 178 12.85 -61.50 -5.94
CA LEU A 178 13.92 -62.47 -5.67
C LEU A 178 13.42 -63.62 -4.79
N ASP A 179 12.60 -63.32 -3.78
CA ASP A 179 12.00 -64.32 -2.90
C ASP A 179 11.08 -65.26 -3.69
N GLU A 180 10.28 -64.73 -4.64
CA GLU A 180 9.44 -65.57 -5.50
C GLU A 180 10.28 -66.42 -6.48
N ARG A 181 11.35 -65.86 -7.06
CA ARG A 181 12.28 -66.64 -7.88
C ARG A 181 12.94 -67.77 -7.09
N LEU A 182 13.37 -67.47 -5.86
CA LEU A 182 13.98 -68.46 -4.98
C LEU A 182 12.98 -69.57 -4.65
N ARG A 183 11.73 -69.23 -4.37
CA ARG A 183 10.65 -70.18 -4.11
C ARG A 183 10.44 -71.14 -5.29
N VAL A 184 10.37 -70.61 -6.52
CA VAL A 184 10.20 -71.43 -7.72
C VAL A 184 11.37 -72.40 -7.91
N GLU A 185 12.61 -71.95 -7.70
CA GLU A 185 13.79 -72.82 -7.80
C GLU A 185 13.85 -73.86 -6.68
N GLN A 186 13.43 -73.52 -5.46
CA GLN A 186 13.30 -74.49 -4.35
C GLN A 186 12.25 -75.57 -4.66
N GLU A 187 11.10 -75.19 -5.23
CA GLU A 187 10.09 -76.17 -5.68
C GLU A 187 10.63 -77.06 -6.80
N ARG A 188 11.42 -76.49 -7.72
CA ARG A 188 12.08 -77.25 -8.79
C ARG A 188 13.07 -78.25 -8.23
N LEU A 189 13.90 -77.84 -7.27
CA LEU A 189 14.84 -78.72 -6.58
C LEU A 189 14.12 -79.86 -5.85
N LEU A 190 13.07 -79.56 -5.09
CA LEU A 190 12.25 -80.57 -4.41
C LEU A 190 11.64 -81.59 -5.39
N ARG A 191 11.22 -81.15 -6.58
CA ARG A 191 10.75 -82.07 -7.63
C ARG A 191 11.89 -82.98 -8.10
N GLN A 192 13.07 -82.43 -8.37
CA GLN A 192 14.24 -83.19 -8.77
C GLN A 192 14.68 -84.20 -7.70
N GLU A 193 14.72 -83.81 -6.42
CA GLU A 193 15.06 -84.70 -5.30
C GLU A 193 14.09 -85.87 -5.19
N ARG A 194 12.77 -85.62 -5.37
CA ARG A 194 11.77 -86.70 -5.42
C ARG A 194 12.04 -87.67 -6.56
N THR A 195 12.35 -87.16 -7.75
CA THR A 195 12.68 -87.99 -8.92
C THR A 195 13.96 -88.79 -8.70
N ILE A 196 15.02 -88.17 -8.14
CA ILE A 196 16.28 -88.85 -7.81
C ILE A 196 16.02 -89.95 -6.78
N ARG A 197 15.31 -89.66 -5.67
CA ARG A 197 14.98 -90.65 -4.64
C ARG A 197 14.18 -91.83 -5.21
N GLN A 198 13.24 -91.57 -6.12
CA GLN A 198 12.53 -92.63 -6.83
C GLN A 198 13.49 -93.47 -7.70
N GLY A 199 14.41 -92.83 -8.42
CA GLY A 199 15.46 -93.50 -9.20
C GLY A 199 16.44 -94.32 -8.35
N GLU A 200 16.85 -93.82 -7.19
CA GLU A 200 17.69 -94.55 -6.24
C GLU A 200 16.96 -95.77 -5.66
N ALA A 201 15.67 -95.63 -5.34
CA ALA A 201 14.86 -96.74 -4.85
C ALA A 201 14.64 -97.83 -5.92
N THR A 202 14.45 -97.44 -7.20
CA THR A 202 14.37 -98.42 -8.29
C THR A 202 15.72 -99.10 -8.55
N TYR A 203 16.83 -98.35 -8.49
CA TYR A 203 18.18 -98.91 -8.59
C TYR A 203 18.48 -99.89 -7.45
N ALA A 204 18.16 -99.56 -6.21
CA ALA A 204 18.33 -100.45 -5.05
C ALA A 204 17.57 -101.77 -5.24
N LYS A 205 16.30 -101.71 -5.67
CA LYS A 205 15.51 -102.92 -5.99
C LYS A 205 16.15 -103.77 -7.09
N LEU A 206 16.68 -103.15 -8.15
CA LEU A 206 17.39 -103.86 -9.21
C LEU A 206 18.68 -104.51 -8.70
N MET A 207 19.42 -103.83 -7.82
CA MET A 207 20.63 -104.37 -7.19
C MET A 207 20.31 -105.55 -6.28
N ASP A 208 19.28 -105.47 -5.43
CA ASP A 208 18.82 -106.57 -4.58
C ASP A 208 18.37 -107.77 -5.42
N SER A 209 17.64 -107.52 -6.51
CA SER A 209 17.22 -108.56 -7.46
C SER A 209 18.43 -109.22 -8.15
N SER A 210 19.42 -108.41 -8.55
CA SER A 210 20.66 -108.89 -9.18
C SER A 210 21.50 -109.70 -8.19
N GLN A 211 21.62 -109.24 -6.94
CA GLN A 211 22.33 -109.94 -5.88
C GLN A 211 21.63 -111.26 -5.51
N SER A 212 20.31 -111.26 -5.41
CA SER A 212 19.51 -112.47 -5.22
C SER A 212 19.69 -113.47 -6.37
N LEU A 213 19.76 -113.01 -7.62
CA LEU A 213 20.06 -113.85 -8.79
C LEU A 213 21.48 -114.45 -8.69
N VAL A 214 22.48 -113.64 -8.31
CA VAL A 214 23.85 -114.10 -8.10
C VAL A 214 23.93 -115.14 -6.98
N ASP A 215 23.24 -114.91 -5.86
CA ASP A 215 23.23 -115.84 -4.72
C ASP A 215 22.45 -117.13 -5.05
N PHE A 216 21.39 -117.05 -5.87
CA PHE A 216 20.73 -118.22 -6.45
C PHE A 216 21.68 -119.03 -7.32
N MET A 217 22.41 -118.39 -8.26
CA MET A 217 23.40 -119.08 -9.09
C MET A 217 24.55 -119.70 -8.27
N LYS A 218 25.03 -119.00 -7.22
CA LYS A 218 26.05 -119.56 -6.30
C LYS A 218 25.54 -120.78 -5.57
N LYS A 219 24.28 -120.78 -5.15
CA LYS A 219 23.64 -121.92 -4.46
C LYS A 219 23.48 -123.11 -5.41
N GLU A 220 22.97 -122.90 -6.63
CA GLU A 220 22.91 -123.97 -7.64
C GLU A 220 24.29 -124.53 -7.99
N TYR A 221 25.32 -123.68 -8.08
CA TYR A 221 26.70 -124.13 -8.29
C TYR A 221 27.23 -124.97 -7.11
N GLN A 222 26.88 -124.63 -5.88
CA GLN A 222 27.26 -125.41 -4.70
C GLN A 222 26.50 -126.74 -4.60
N ASP A 223 25.21 -126.74 -4.97
CA ASP A 223 24.36 -127.93 -4.96
C ASP A 223 24.77 -128.91 -6.07
N THR A 224 25.12 -128.43 -7.26
CA THR A 224 25.68 -129.25 -8.36
C THR A 224 27.08 -129.78 -8.05
N ARG A 225 27.88 -129.10 -7.22
CA ARG A 225 29.19 -129.59 -6.75
C ARG A 225 29.10 -130.63 -5.62
N ARG A 226 27.92 -130.78 -4.98
CA ARG A 226 27.67 -131.72 -3.87
C ARG A 226 27.03 -133.05 -4.32
N GLN A 227 26.64 -133.17 -5.59
CA GLN A 227 26.31 -134.44 -6.26
C GLN A 227 27.55 -135.01 -6.93
#